data_AF-A0A852BN28-F1
#
_entry.id   AF-A0A852BN28-F1
#
_cell.length_a   1.000
_cell.length_b   1.000
_cell.length_c   1.000
_cell.angle_alpha   90.00
_cell.angle_beta   90.00
_cell.angle_gamma   90.00
#
_symmetry.space_group_name_H-M   'P 1'
#
loop_
_entity.id
_entity.type
_entity.pdbx_description
1 polymer ?
#
loop_
_entity_poly.entity_id
_entity_poly.type
_entity_poly.pdbx_seq_one_letter_code
_entity_poly.pdbx_strand_id
1 'polypeptide(L)'
;NSPASEKYACCPLPPYLEDSGCILEEEDHGGRPLRDVCFHLLKLYSDRHYDLDQLLDPRSITSDPLDYRLSWHLWEVLRALNFTHLSQQSQGVLNVGYAAQLESEGLWEWSIFILLHQPDPR
;
A
#
# COMPACT_ATOMS: atom_id res chain seq x y z
N ASN A 1 35.97 -17.76 11.96
CA ASN A 1 34.92 -17.15 12.80
C ASN A 1 34.81 -15.69 12.47
N SER A 2 34.06 -15.34 11.42
CA SER A 2 33.75 -13.95 11.09
C SER A 2 32.39 -13.63 11.72
N PRO A 3 32.22 -12.49 12.40
CA PRO A 3 30.92 -12.13 12.95
C PRO A 3 30.03 -11.81 11.75
N ALA A 4 29.02 -12.64 11.50
CA ALA A 4 27.90 -12.20 10.70
C ALA A 4 27.38 -10.92 11.38
N SER A 5 27.33 -9.82 10.63
CA SER A 5 26.76 -8.56 11.09
C SER A 5 25.35 -8.84 11.60
N GLU A 6 25.17 -8.93 12.92
CA GLU A 6 23.87 -9.15 13.54
C GLU A 6 23.02 -7.92 13.22
N LYS A 7 22.06 -8.09 12.30
CA LYS A 7 21.15 -7.02 11.92
C LYS A 7 20.42 -6.54 13.18
N TYR A 8 20.46 -5.22 13.41
CA TYR A 8 19.87 -4.58 14.60
C TYR A 8 18.38 -4.91 14.81
N ALA A 9 17.65 -5.15 13.73
CA ALA A 9 16.25 -5.54 13.76
C ALA A 9 15.91 -6.44 12.56
N CYS A 10 14.79 -7.14 12.67
CA CYS A 10 14.19 -7.87 11.55
C CYS A 10 13.81 -6.91 10.40
N CYS A 11 13.73 -7.45 9.18
CA CYS A 11 13.24 -6.69 8.04
C CYS A 11 11.74 -6.37 8.25
N PRO A 12 11.27 -5.13 8.02
CA PRO A 12 9.86 -4.79 8.15
C PRO A 12 9.07 -5.36 6.96
N LEU A 13 8.72 -6.64 7.07
CA LEU A 13 7.97 -7.40 6.08
C LEU A 13 6.47 -7.33 6.40
N PRO A 14 5.59 -7.35 5.39
CA PRO A 14 4.16 -7.48 5.63
C PRO A 14 3.85 -8.68 6.56
N PRO A 15 2.82 -8.60 7.42
CA PRO A 15 2.53 -9.61 8.45
C PRO A 15 2.40 -11.04 7.90
N TYR A 16 1.87 -11.17 6.69
CA TYR A 16 1.69 -12.47 6.02
C TYR A 16 3.00 -13.11 5.55
N LEU A 17 4.12 -12.39 5.57
CA LEU A 17 5.46 -12.86 5.18
C LEU A 17 6.43 -13.03 6.36
N GLU A 18 6.06 -12.59 7.56
CA GLU A 18 6.95 -12.59 8.74
C GLU A 18 7.51 -13.99 9.08
N ASP A 19 6.72 -15.04 8.89
CA ASP A 19 7.10 -16.44 9.21
C ASP A 19 7.41 -17.28 7.96
N SER A 20 7.41 -16.66 6.77
CA SER A 20 7.58 -17.40 5.51
C SER A 20 9.04 -17.79 5.24
N GLY A 21 9.99 -17.35 6.09
CA GLY A 21 11.43 -17.48 5.83
C GLY A 21 11.88 -16.72 4.57
N CYS A 22 11.01 -15.88 4.01
CA CYS A 22 11.28 -15.06 2.83
C CYS A 22 12.36 -14.04 3.18
N ILE A 23 13.61 -14.38 2.86
CA ILE A 23 14.65 -13.38 2.72
C ILE A 23 14.29 -12.63 1.45
N LEU A 24 13.59 -11.51 1.59
CA LEU A 24 13.62 -10.48 0.54
C LEU A 24 15.06 -9.95 0.54
N GLU A 25 15.94 -10.70 -0.14
CA GLU A 25 17.19 -10.16 -0.63
C GLU A 25 16.83 -8.89 -1.41
N GLU A 26 17.72 -7.90 -1.37
CA GLU A 26 17.59 -6.71 -2.19
C GLU A 26 17.49 -7.19 -3.64
N GLU A 27 16.27 -7.39 -4.15
CA GLU A 27 16.08 -7.95 -5.49
C GLU A 27 16.78 -7.01 -6.46
N ASP A 28 17.88 -7.53 -7.03
CA ASP A 28 18.83 -6.97 -7.98
C ASP A 28 18.18 -6.67 -9.35
N HIS A 29 16.92 -6.26 -9.34
CA HIS A 29 16.08 -6.00 -10.51
C HIS A 29 15.48 -4.60 -10.46
N GLY A 30 16.25 -3.59 -10.02
CA GLY A 30 15.88 -2.17 -10.11
C GLY A 30 14.59 -1.76 -9.37
N GLY A 31 13.96 -2.67 -8.64
CA GLY A 31 12.74 -2.48 -7.87
C GLY A 31 13.03 -2.17 -6.41
N ARG A 32 12.21 -1.31 -5.80
CA ARG A 32 12.32 -1.05 -4.36
C ARG A 32 11.85 -2.28 -3.59
N PRO A 33 12.51 -2.63 -2.47
CA PRO A 33 12.18 -3.86 -1.76
C PRO A 33 10.82 -3.74 -1.08
N LEU A 34 10.05 -4.83 -1.05
CA LEU A 34 8.73 -4.87 -0.40
C LEU A 34 8.88 -4.67 1.10
N ARG A 35 8.03 -3.81 1.67
CA ARG A 35 7.99 -3.48 3.09
C ARG A 35 6.55 -3.43 3.56
N ASP A 36 6.35 -3.57 4.86
CA ASP A 36 5.03 -3.40 5.45
C ASP A 36 4.57 -1.93 5.43
N VAL A 37 3.26 -1.76 5.56
CA VAL A 37 2.61 -0.45 5.65
C VAL A 37 3.13 0.41 6.81
N CYS A 38 3.52 -0.18 7.94
CA CYS A 38 4.01 0.55 9.11
C CYS A 38 5.36 1.23 8.83
N PHE A 39 6.26 0.53 8.16
CA PHE A 39 7.53 1.08 7.67
C PHE A 39 7.28 2.23 6.70
N HIS A 40 6.38 2.05 5.74
CA HIS A 40 6.04 3.11 4.79
C HIS A 40 5.47 4.35 5.48
N LEU A 41 4.61 4.18 6.49
CA LEU A 41 4.07 5.29 7.29
C LEU A 41 5.15 6.00 8.11
N LEU A 42 6.07 5.27 8.73
CA LEU A 42 7.23 5.85 9.43
C LEU A 42 8.14 6.61 8.46
N LYS A 43 8.31 6.09 7.23
CA LYS A 43 9.09 6.76 6.20
C LYS A 43 8.40 8.03 5.70
N LEU A 44 7.08 8.00 5.50
CA LEU A 44 6.26 9.16 5.16
C LEU A 44 6.26 10.23 6.26
N TYR A 45 6.28 9.81 7.53
CA TYR A 45 6.42 10.73 8.66
C TYR A 45 7.79 11.43 8.65
N SER A 46 8.84 10.70 8.28
CA SER A 46 10.20 11.23 8.20
C SER A 46 10.44 12.10 6.96
N ASP A 47 9.79 11.77 5.84
CA ASP A 47 9.84 12.48 4.57
C ASP A 47 8.44 12.65 3.98
N ARG A 48 7.93 13.89 4.00
CA ARG A 48 6.57 14.21 3.55
C ARG A 48 6.35 14.01 2.04
N HIS A 49 7.42 13.86 1.25
CA HIS A 49 7.36 13.61 -0.18
C HIS A 49 7.60 12.13 -0.53
N TYR A 50 7.56 11.26 0.48
CA TYR A 50 7.71 9.83 0.27
C TYR A 50 6.60 9.29 -0.64
N ASP A 51 7.01 8.46 -1.60
CA ASP A 51 6.15 7.92 -2.65
C ASP A 51 4.95 7.13 -2.11
N LEU A 52 3.75 7.62 -2.39
CA LEU A 52 2.50 7.02 -1.94
C LEU A 52 2.10 5.79 -2.77
N ASP A 53 2.59 5.65 -4.01
CA ASP A 53 2.25 4.49 -4.85
C ASP A 53 2.75 3.20 -4.19
N GLN A 54 3.96 3.24 -3.63
CA GLN A 54 4.53 2.10 -2.92
C GLN A 54 3.83 1.85 -1.57
N LEU A 55 3.49 2.92 -0.85
CA LEU A 55 2.85 2.83 0.46
C LEU A 55 1.44 2.23 0.36
N LEU A 56 0.72 2.53 -0.72
CA LEU A 56 -0.67 2.11 -0.93
C LEU A 56 -0.77 0.84 -1.77
N ASP A 57 0.34 0.20 -2.13
CA ASP A 57 0.35 -1.09 -2.79
C ASP A 57 -0.30 -2.16 -1.86
N PRO A 58 -1.35 -2.89 -2.30
CA PRO A 58 -1.98 -3.93 -1.49
C PRO A 58 -1.00 -4.95 -0.92
N ARG A 59 0.10 -5.24 -1.63
CA ARG A 59 1.15 -6.17 -1.19
C ARG A 59 1.87 -5.71 0.08
N SER A 60 1.85 -4.41 0.40
CA SER A 60 2.41 -3.90 1.65
C SER A 60 1.54 -4.21 2.87
N ILE A 61 0.32 -4.71 2.66
CA ILE A 61 -0.71 -4.91 3.67
C ILE A 61 -1.15 -6.38 3.75
N THR A 62 -1.47 -6.98 2.61
CA THR A 62 -2.15 -8.27 2.50
C THR A 62 -1.54 -9.13 1.40
N SER A 63 -1.72 -10.45 1.53
CA SER A 63 -1.23 -11.42 0.55
C SER A 63 -2.03 -11.41 -0.76
N ASP A 64 -3.23 -10.85 -0.76
CA ASP A 64 -4.09 -10.75 -1.94
C ASP A 64 -3.83 -9.43 -2.68
N PRO A 65 -3.19 -9.44 -3.86
CA PRO A 65 -2.91 -8.22 -4.61
C PRO A 65 -4.18 -7.53 -5.16
N LEU A 66 -5.35 -8.15 -5.06
CA LEU A 66 -6.63 -7.58 -5.47
C LEU A 66 -7.42 -6.99 -4.30
N ASP A 67 -6.95 -7.13 -3.06
CA ASP A 67 -7.61 -6.57 -1.88
C ASP A 67 -7.20 -5.11 -1.67
N TYR A 68 -7.91 -4.22 -2.37
CA TYR A 68 -7.68 -2.76 -2.32
C TYR A 68 -8.35 -2.08 -1.12
N ARG A 69 -9.05 -2.81 -0.25
CA ARG A 69 -9.84 -2.25 0.86
C ARG A 69 -9.03 -1.32 1.74
N LEU A 70 -7.94 -1.83 2.31
CA LEU A 70 -7.15 -1.05 3.27
C LEU A 70 -6.34 0.04 2.57
N SER A 71 -5.81 -0.23 1.37
CA SER A 71 -5.13 0.76 0.54
C SER A 71 -6.04 1.97 0.25
N TRP A 72 -7.30 1.73 -0.13
CA TRP A 72 -8.26 2.80 -0.37
C TRP A 72 -8.55 3.61 0.89
N HIS A 73 -8.86 2.94 2.01
CA HIS A 73 -9.14 3.63 3.27
C HIS A 73 -7.93 4.44 3.76
N LEU A 74 -6.72 3.93 3.58
CA LEU A 74 -5.50 4.63 3.95
C LEU A 74 -5.29 5.88 3.09
N TRP A 75 -5.53 5.79 1.78
CA TRP A 75 -5.50 6.94 0.89
C TRP A 75 -6.47 8.03 1.34
N GLU A 76 -7.71 7.68 1.68
CA GLU A 76 -8.71 8.65 2.14
C GLU A 76 -8.27 9.41 3.40
N VAL A 77 -7.65 8.71 4.36
CA VAL A 77 -7.09 9.33 5.56
C VAL A 77 -5.91 10.25 5.20
N LEU A 78 -4.99 9.79 4.35
CA LEU A 78 -3.85 10.60 3.91
C LEU A 78 -4.29 11.85 3.14
N ARG A 79 -5.31 11.72 2.28
CA ARG A 79 -5.93 12.83 1.57
C ARG A 79 -6.51 13.86 2.55
N ALA A 80 -7.23 13.41 3.58
CA ALA A 80 -7.75 14.28 4.64
C ALA A 80 -6.64 14.98 5.46
N LEU A 81 -5.44 14.39 5.52
CA LEU A 81 -4.23 14.97 6.13
C LEU A 81 -3.41 15.88 5.19
N ASN A 82 -4.00 16.25 4.04
CA ASN A 82 -3.40 17.09 3.00
C ASN A 82 -2.17 16.47 2.30
N PHE A 83 -2.19 15.16 2.07
CA PHE A 83 -1.27 14.53 1.11
C PHE A 83 -1.91 14.48 -0.28
N THR A 84 -1.24 15.05 -1.29
CA THR A 84 -1.82 15.28 -2.62
C THR A 84 -1.00 14.71 -3.79
N HIS A 85 0.14 14.08 -3.49
CA HIS A 85 1.10 13.67 -4.52
C HIS A 85 0.88 12.26 -5.06
N LEU A 86 -0.27 11.65 -4.78
CA LEU A 86 -0.69 10.41 -5.43
C LEU A 86 -1.26 10.74 -6.81
N SER A 87 -0.79 10.05 -7.85
CA SER A 87 -1.24 10.28 -9.22
C SER A 87 -2.74 10.03 -9.39
N GLN A 88 -3.40 10.74 -10.31
CA GLN A 88 -4.82 10.52 -10.60
C GLN A 88 -5.09 9.10 -11.13
N GLN A 89 -4.13 8.52 -11.86
CA GLN A 89 -4.21 7.15 -12.34
C GLN A 89 -4.24 6.17 -11.17
N SER A 90 -3.32 6.32 -10.21
CA SER A 90 -3.24 5.47 -9.02
C SER A 90 -4.49 5.60 -8.15
N GLN A 91 -5.00 6.82 -7.96
CA GLN A 91 -6.30 7.05 -7.30
C GLN A 91 -7.44 6.31 -8.01
N GLY A 92 -7.46 6.35 -9.35
CA GLY A 92 -8.43 5.62 -10.16
C GLY A 92 -8.34 4.11 -9.95
N VAL A 93 -7.13 3.54 -9.92
CA VAL A 93 -6.91 2.11 -9.66
C VAL A 93 -7.42 1.72 -8.27
N LEU A 94 -7.13 2.50 -7.23
CA LEU A 94 -7.62 2.23 -5.87
C LEU A 94 -9.16 2.26 -5.81
N ASN A 95 -9.78 3.29 -6.39
CA ASN A 95 -11.23 3.45 -6.41
C ASN A 95 -11.92 2.30 -7.17
N VAL A 96 -11.48 2.05 -8.41
CA VAL A 96 -12.09 1.01 -9.26
C VAL A 96 -11.81 -0.38 -8.72
N GLY A 97 -10.60 -0.64 -8.22
CA GLY A 97 -10.23 -1.93 -7.62
C GLY A 97 -11.12 -2.27 -6.42
N TYR A 98 -11.29 -1.33 -5.50
CA TYR A 98 -12.15 -1.54 -4.34
C TYR A 98 -13.64 -1.61 -4.72
N ALA A 99 -14.10 -0.75 -5.64
CA ALA A 99 -15.47 -0.79 -6.14
C ALA A 99 -15.81 -2.13 -6.81
N ALA A 100 -14.90 -2.68 -7.62
CA ALA A 100 -15.07 -3.98 -8.25
C ALA A 100 -15.12 -5.12 -7.24
N GLN A 101 -14.29 -5.07 -6.18
CA GLN A 101 -14.32 -6.03 -5.08
C GLN A 101 -15.69 -6.02 -4.39
N LEU A 102 -16.20 -4.85 -4.03
CA LEU A 102 -17.52 -4.70 -3.42
C LEU A 102 -18.66 -5.17 -4.33
N GLU A 103 -18.60 -4.87 -5.62
CA GLU A 103 -19.60 -5.34 -6.59
C GLU A 103 -19.61 -6.88 -6.66
N SER A 104 -18.43 -7.52 -6.67
CA SER A 104 -18.31 -8.97 -6.72
C SER A 104 -18.87 -9.68 -5.48
N GLU A 105 -18.84 -9.01 -4.32
CA GLU A 105 -19.43 -9.49 -3.08
C GLU A 105 -20.94 -9.18 -2.97
N GLY A 106 -21.53 -8.52 -3.97
CA GLY A 106 -22.94 -8.12 -3.98
C GLY A 106 -23.24 -6.82 -3.23
N LEU A 107 -22.21 -6.12 -2.75
CA LEU A 107 -22.27 -4.84 -2.03
C LEU A 107 -22.23 -3.64 -3.01
N TRP A 108 -23.02 -3.71 -4.07
CA TRP A 108 -22.99 -2.73 -5.18
C TRP A 108 -23.28 -1.29 -4.74
N GLU A 109 -24.08 -1.10 -3.69
CA GLU A 109 -24.40 0.23 -3.13
C GLU A 109 -23.14 0.92 -2.62
N TRP A 110 -22.26 0.16 -1.96
CA TRP A 110 -20.97 0.64 -1.49
C TRP A 110 -19.99 0.83 -2.64
N SER A 111 -20.03 -0.04 -3.66
CA SER A 111 -19.26 0.16 -4.89
C SER A 111 -19.53 1.54 -5.52
N ILE A 112 -20.80 1.93 -5.64
CA ILE A 112 -21.19 3.26 -6.13
C ILE A 112 -20.66 4.36 -5.19
N PHE A 113 -20.79 4.20 -3.89
CA PHE A 113 -20.27 5.16 -2.91
C PHE A 113 -18.76 5.40 -3.10
N ILE A 114 -17.97 4.34 -3.31
CA ILE A 114 -16.53 4.45 -3.58
C ILE A 114 -16.26 5.19 -4.89
N LEU A 115 -17.00 4.87 -5.97
CA LEU A 115 -16.82 5.55 -7.26
C LEU A 115 -17.16 7.05 -7.20
N LEU A 116 -18.12 7.45 -6.34
CA LEU A 116 -18.43 8.86 -6.10
C LEU A 116 -17.33 9.64 -5.37
N HIS A 117 -16.32 8.97 -4.78
CA HIS A 117 -15.17 9.64 -4.15
C HIS A 117 -14.11 10.13 -5.14
N GLN A 118 -14.30 9.86 -6.44
CA GLN A 118 -13.44 10.38 -7.50
C GLN A 118 -13.54 11.91 -7.57
N PRO A 119 -12.40 12.64 -7.56
CA PRO A 119 -12.43 14.08 -7.76
C PRO A 119 -12.96 14.40 -9.16
N ASP A 120 -13.83 15.41 -9.25
CA ASP A 120 -14.43 15.86 -10.51
C ASP A 120 -13.37 16.02 -11.61
N PRO A 121 -13.56 15.39 -12.80
CA PRO A 121 -12.76 15.73 -13.96
C PRO A 121 -13.21 17.12 -14.44
N ARG A 122 -12.46 18.15 -14.03
CA ARG A 122 -12.58 19.48 -14.62
C ARG A 122 -11.90 19.55 -15.98
#